data_AF-A0A918N3T5-F1
#
_entry.id   AF-A0A918N3T5-F1
#
_cell.length_a   1.000
_cell.length_b   1.000
_cell.length_c   1.000
_cell.angle_alpha   90.00
_cell.angle_beta   90.00
_cell.angle_gamma   90.00
#
_symmetry.space_group_name_H-M   'P 1'
#
loop_
_entity.id
_entity.type
_entity.pdbx_description
1 polymer ?
#
loop_
_entity_poly.entity_id
_entity_poly.type
_entity_poly.pdbx_seq_one_letter_code
_entity_poly.pdbx_strand_id
1 'polypeptide(L)'
;MIKTRNTTKDDVDTLFDLIMGIARFHNQEEYVLTDKQEMLNSGFNNNPKFGAIIAEFNGQIAGYPSYTWNYSIWNGGEYMKLDDLFVWKEYRYQKVGL
;
A
#
# COMPACT_ATOMS: atom_id res chain seq x y z
N MET A 1 14.11 -0.32 14.90
CA MET A 1 14.37 0.76 13.94
C MET A 1 13.36 0.64 12.83
N ILE A 2 12.66 1.74 12.52
CA ILE A 2 11.69 1.81 11.44
C ILE A 2 12.40 2.34 10.20
N LYS A 3 12.17 1.71 9.05
CA LYS A 3 12.60 2.21 7.74
C LYS A 3 11.43 2.18 6.78
N THR A 4 11.36 3.16 5.89
CA THR A 4 10.38 3.19 4.81
C THR A 4 11.09 3.21 3.47
N ARG A 5 10.48 2.59 2.46
CA ARG A 5 10.97 2.60 1.09
C ARG A 5 9.80 2.52 0.11
N ASN A 6 9.99 3.11 -1.07
CA ASN A 6 9.05 2.90 -2.17
C ASN A 6 9.07 1.44 -2.60
N THR A 7 7.93 0.96 -3.07
CA THR A 7 7.80 -0.39 -3.62
C THR A 7 8.38 -0.47 -5.02
N THR A 8 8.98 -1.61 -5.36
CA THR A 8 9.32 -1.99 -6.74
C THR A 8 8.41 -3.13 -7.20
N LYS A 9 8.50 -3.50 -8.48
CA LYS A 9 7.77 -4.65 -9.03
C LYS A 9 8.07 -5.96 -8.28
N ASP A 10 9.24 -6.06 -7.66
CA ASP A 10 9.67 -7.25 -6.92
C ASP A 10 8.93 -7.38 -5.58
N ASP A 11 8.24 -6.31 -5.13
CA ASP A 11 7.42 -6.30 -3.92
C ASP A 11 5.96 -6.71 -4.17
N VAL A 12 5.57 -7.11 -5.39
CA VAL A 12 4.16 -7.39 -5.70
C VAL A 12 3.54 -8.45 -4.79
N ASP A 13 4.30 -9.50 -4.46
CA ASP A 13 3.85 -10.54 -3.53
C ASP A 13 3.58 -9.96 -2.14
N THR A 14 4.52 -9.13 -1.64
CA THR A 14 4.39 -8.45 -0.35
C THR A 14 3.20 -7.50 -0.32
N LEU A 15 2.99 -6.72 -1.38
CA LEU A 15 1.87 -5.79 -1.47
C LEU A 15 0.53 -6.52 -1.52
N PHE A 16 0.44 -7.61 -2.30
CA PHE A 16 -0.78 -8.41 -2.35
C PHE A 16 -1.10 -9.01 -0.98
N ASP A 17 -0.09 -9.52 -0.25
CA ASP A 17 -0.28 -10.05 1.10
C ASP A 17 -0.76 -8.99 2.10
N LEU A 18 -0.30 -7.74 1.97
CA LEU A 18 -0.72 -6.62 2.80
C LEU A 18 -2.16 -6.15 2.49
N ILE A 19 -2.54 -6.10 1.20
CA ILE A 19 -3.92 -5.83 0.75
C ILE A 19 -4.86 -6.91 1.30
N MET A 20 -4.47 -8.18 1.16
CA MET A 20 -5.23 -9.29 1.76
C MET A 20 -5.26 -9.19 3.29
N GLY A 21 -4.20 -8.69 3.91
CA GLY A 21 -4.12 -8.44 5.36
C GLY A 21 -5.19 -7.45 5.86
N ILE A 22 -5.35 -6.30 5.19
CA ILE A 22 -6.40 -5.34 5.54
C ILE A 22 -7.80 -5.85 5.20
N ALA A 23 -7.96 -6.56 4.06
CA ALA A 23 -9.24 -7.16 3.68
C ALA A 23 -9.71 -8.18 4.72
N ARG A 24 -8.82 -9.08 5.17
CA ARG A 24 -9.08 -10.04 6.26
C ARG A 24 -9.46 -9.35 7.56
N PHE A 25 -8.79 -8.24 7.89
CA PHE A 25 -9.11 -7.48 9.10
C PHE A 25 -10.54 -6.92 9.08
N HIS A 26 -11.09 -6.61 7.90
CA HIS A 26 -12.46 -6.15 7.72
C HIS A 26 -13.48 -7.26 7.37
N ASN A 27 -13.04 -8.51 7.17
CA ASN A 27 -13.85 -9.60 6.60
C ASN A 27 -14.42 -9.22 5.22
N GLN A 28 -13.53 -8.81 4.33
CA GLN A 28 -13.86 -8.26 3.00
C GLN A 28 -12.99 -8.88 1.89
N GLU A 29 -12.39 -10.05 2.14
CA GLU A 29 -11.53 -10.74 1.16
C GLU A 29 -12.24 -11.00 -0.17
N GLU A 30 -13.55 -11.23 -0.16
CA GLU A 30 -14.37 -11.44 -1.36
C GLU A 30 -14.41 -10.23 -2.29
N TYR A 31 -14.10 -9.03 -1.79
CA TYR A 31 -14.05 -7.79 -2.58
C TYR A 31 -12.67 -7.52 -3.18
N VAL A 32 -11.65 -8.33 -2.86
CA VAL A 32 -10.32 -8.22 -3.47
C VAL A 32 -10.35 -8.90 -4.83
N LEU A 33 -10.75 -8.14 -5.85
CA LEU A 33 -10.87 -8.62 -7.23
C LEU A 33 -9.57 -8.49 -8.05
N THR A 34 -8.59 -7.73 -7.56
CA THR A 34 -7.27 -7.60 -8.20
C THR A 34 -6.44 -8.87 -7.99
N ASP A 35 -5.41 -9.04 -8.81
CA ASP A 35 -4.40 -10.07 -8.63
C ASP A 35 -2.99 -9.49 -8.84
N LYS A 36 -1.98 -10.32 -8.60
CA LYS A 36 -0.57 -9.91 -8.72
C LYS A 36 -0.22 -9.47 -10.16
N GLN A 37 -0.80 -10.08 -11.18
CA GLN A 37 -0.54 -9.73 -12.57
C GLN A 37 -1.14 -8.37 -12.90
N GLU A 38 -2.37 -8.11 -12.46
CA GLU A 38 -3.02 -6.80 -12.61
C GLU A 38 -2.28 -5.71 -11.84
N MET A 39 -1.82 -6.00 -10.63
CA MET A 39 -0.98 -5.06 -9.86
C MET A 39 0.34 -4.75 -10.55
N LEU A 40 1.02 -5.75 -11.15
CA LEU A 40 2.22 -5.53 -11.96
C LEU A 40 1.93 -4.62 -13.15
N ASN A 41 0.84 -4.89 -13.87
CA ASN A 41 0.43 -4.14 -15.04
C ASN A 41 0.04 -2.70 -14.71
N SER A 42 -0.65 -2.47 -13.59
CA SER A 42 -1.21 -1.18 -13.22
C SER A 42 -0.27 -0.31 -12.38
N GLY A 43 0.59 -0.89 -11.53
CA GLY A 43 1.39 -0.15 -10.54
C GLY A 43 2.85 0.10 -10.92
N PHE A 44 3.41 -0.63 -11.88
CA PHE A 44 4.87 -0.63 -12.14
C PHE A 44 5.21 -0.39 -13.62
N ASN A 45 4.40 0.43 -14.29
CA ASN A 45 4.60 0.86 -15.67
C ASN A 45 5.02 2.36 -15.73
N ASN A 46 5.12 2.94 -16.94
CA ASN A 46 5.53 4.35 -17.13
C ASN A 46 4.51 5.40 -16.62
N ASN A 47 3.28 5.00 -16.34
CA ASN A 47 2.19 5.82 -15.82
C ASN A 47 1.39 5.03 -14.75
N PRO A 48 1.97 4.82 -13.55
CA PRO A 48 1.41 3.95 -12.53
C PRO A 48 0.06 4.48 -12.02
N LYS A 49 -0.91 3.58 -11.86
CA LYS A 49 -2.27 3.91 -11.39
C LYS A 49 -2.37 4.06 -9.88
N PHE A 50 -1.46 3.44 -9.15
CA PHE A 50 -1.32 3.54 -7.71
C PHE A 50 0.15 3.51 -7.32
N GLY A 51 0.46 3.93 -6.10
CA GLY A 51 1.76 3.74 -5.46
C GLY A 51 1.59 3.18 -4.05
N ALA A 52 2.68 2.68 -3.49
CA ALA A 52 2.73 2.21 -2.12
C ALA A 52 4.12 2.40 -1.50
N ILE A 53 4.16 2.46 -0.18
CA ILE A 53 5.39 2.54 0.62
C ILE A 53 5.40 1.33 1.56
N ILE A 54 6.50 0.59 1.58
CA ILE A 54 6.69 -0.47 2.57
C ILE A 54 7.34 0.15 3.82
N ALA A 55 6.77 -0.15 4.98
CA ALA A 55 7.37 0.12 6.27
C ALA A 55 7.96 -1.18 6.83
N GLU A 56 9.22 -1.11 7.26
CA GLU A 56 9.94 -2.21 7.90
C GLU A 56 10.23 -1.87 9.36
N PHE A 57 10.02 -2.82 10.27
CA PHE A 57 10.45 -2.74 11.66
C PHE A 57 11.54 -3.79 11.91
N ASN A 58 12.75 -3.35 12.25
CA ASN A 58 13.91 -4.22 12.44
C ASN A 58 14.17 -5.16 11.24
N GLY A 59 13.92 -4.69 10.01
CA GLY A 59 14.12 -5.44 8.77
C GLY A 59 12.98 -6.39 8.40
N GLN A 60 11.89 -6.42 9.18
CA GLN A 60 10.68 -7.17 8.86
C GLN A 60 9.60 -6.23 8.32
N ILE A 61 8.90 -6.65 7.27
CA ILE A 61 7.79 -5.89 6.71
C ILE A 61 6.69 -5.76 7.76
N ALA A 62 6.41 -4.53 8.16
CA ALA A 62 5.49 -4.21 9.24
C ALA A 62 4.13 -3.71 8.73
N GLY A 63 4.10 -3.07 7.56
CA GLY A 63 2.89 -2.50 6.99
C GLY A 63 3.13 -1.68 5.73
N TYR A 64 2.08 -1.03 5.25
CA TYR A 64 2.11 -0.10 4.14
C TYR A 64 1.02 0.96 4.26
N PRO A 65 1.25 2.11 3.62
CA PRO A 65 0.19 2.82 2.92
C PRO A 65 0.22 2.55 1.41
N SER A 66 -0.95 2.51 0.78
CA SER A 66 -1.14 2.70 -0.68
C SER A 66 -1.80 4.04 -0.96
N TYR A 67 -1.61 4.56 -2.16
CA TYR A 67 -2.18 5.83 -2.57
C TYR A 67 -2.43 5.92 -4.07
N THR A 68 -3.32 6.82 -4.44
CA THR A 68 -3.59 7.26 -5.81
C THR A 68 -3.39 8.76 -5.93
N TRP A 69 -3.29 9.27 -7.16
CA TRP A 69 -3.22 10.70 -7.44
C TRP A 69 -4.54 11.19 -8.03
N ASN A 70 -5.03 12.31 -7.53
CA ASN A 70 -6.24 12.97 -8.01
C ASN A 70 -5.98 14.45 -8.26
N TYR A 71 -6.89 15.11 -9.00
CA TYR A 71 -6.81 16.53 -9.29
C TYR A 71 -8.03 17.26 -8.71
N SER A 72 -7.80 18.40 -8.06
CA SER A 72 -8.88 19.27 -7.57
C SER A 72 -9.01 20.50 -8.45
N ILE A 73 -10.15 20.65 -9.13
CA ILE A 73 -10.42 21.85 -9.96
C ILE A 73 -10.64 23.12 -9.13
N TRP A 74 -10.93 22.98 -7.83
CA TRP A 74 -11.05 24.11 -6.91
C TRP A 74 -9.68 24.58 -6.42
N ASN A 75 -8.74 23.64 -6.22
CA ASN A 75 -7.37 23.95 -5.79
C ASN A 75 -6.42 24.19 -6.98
N GLY A 76 -6.81 23.79 -8.20
CA GLY A 76 -5.98 23.86 -9.39
C GLY A 76 -4.73 22.98 -9.33
N GLY A 77 -4.77 21.87 -8.59
CA GLY A 77 -3.59 21.05 -8.33
C GLY A 77 -3.86 19.58 -8.06
N GLU A 78 -2.82 18.78 -8.25
CA GLU A 78 -2.80 17.37 -7.89
C GLU A 78 -2.64 17.18 -6.38
N TYR A 79 -3.26 16.13 -5.86
CA TYR A 79 -3.10 15.70 -4.48
C TYR A 79 -3.03 14.18 -4.42
N MET A 80 -2.29 13.70 -3.43
CA MET A 80 -2.22 12.28 -3.10
C MET A 80 -3.44 11.92 -2.24
N LYS A 81 -4.19 10.91 -2.68
CA LYS A 81 -5.25 10.30 -1.89
C LYS A 81 -4.72 8.99 -1.32
N LEU A 82 -4.66 8.90 0.01
CA LEU A 82 -4.40 7.65 0.70
C LEU A 82 -5.54 6.67 0.42
N ASP A 83 -5.21 5.48 -0.07
CA ASP A 83 -6.18 4.45 -0.43
C ASP A 83 -6.32 3.45 0.72
N ASP A 84 -5.21 2.82 1.12
CA ASP A 84 -5.13 2.00 2.32
C ASP A 84 -4.04 2.47 3.29
N LEU A 85 -4.22 2.15 4.57
CA LEU A 85 -3.17 2.17 5.59
C LEU A 85 -3.32 0.95 6.50
N PHE A 86 -2.31 0.08 6.51
CA PHE A 86 -2.34 -1.16 7.26
C PHE A 86 -0.99 -1.44 7.93
N VAL A 87 -1.06 -1.91 9.17
CA VAL A 87 0.08 -2.40 9.96
C VAL A 87 -0.33 -3.73 10.60
N TRP A 88 0.51 -4.76 10.43
CA TRP A 88 0.29 -6.05 11.08
C TRP A 88 0.21 -5.87 12.60
N LYS A 89 -0.63 -6.66 13.25
CA LYS A 89 -1.04 -6.44 14.64
C LYS A 89 0.16 -6.39 15.59
N GLU A 90 1.16 -7.23 15.37
CA GLU A 90 2.39 -7.36 16.14
C GLU A 90 3.30 -6.13 16.08
N TYR A 91 3.18 -5.27 15.05
CA TYR A 91 3.95 -4.03 14.91
C TYR A 91 3.14 -2.77 15.25
N ARG A 92 1.89 -2.91 15.68
CA ARG A 92 1.09 -1.77 16.17
C ARG A 92 1.66 -1.25 17.49
N TYR A 93 1.42 0.04 17.77
CA TYR A 93 2.00 0.77 18.91
C TYR A 93 3.53 0.91 18.90
N GLN A 94 4.19 0.51 17.80
CA GLN A 94 5.63 0.71 17.59
C GLN A 94 5.94 1.96 16.75
N LYS A 95 4.99 2.87 16.56
CA LYS A 95 5.10 4.07 15.72
C LYS A 95 5.29 3.83 14.22
N VAL A 96 4.91 2.65 13.73
CA VAL A 96 5.02 2.28 12.30
C VAL A 96 3.99 3.00 11.44
N GLY A 97 2.72 3.02 11.88
CA GLY A 97 1.62 3.68 11.16
C GLY A 97 1.16 5.01 11.79
N LEU A 98 1.50 5.22 13.07
CA LEU A 98 1.20 6.39 13.92
C LEU A 98 2.18 6.44 15.09
#